data_AF-A0A9Q8LFS5-F1
#
_entry.id   AF-A0A9Q8LFS5-F1
#
_cell.length_a   1.000
_cell.length_b   1.000
_cell.length_c   1.000
_cell.angle_alpha   90.00
_cell.angle_beta   90.00
_cell.angle_gamma   90.00
#
_symmetry.space_group_name_H-M   'P 1'
#
loop_
_entity.id
_entity.type
_entity.pdbx_description
1 polymer ?
#
loop_
_entity_poly.entity_id
_entity_poly.type
_entity_poly.pdbx_seq_one_letter_code
_entity_poly.pdbx_strand_id
1 'polypeptide(L)'
;MAAHRYAGNHEEQVANDSGRQACTASSSKSAPRKTSGTKRKAAETKTPATKKQKTQPSKVRDEDDVNDESKDGDNASDSITINRAPVLELWSSCVAQFLHPSLPWSTALSVGSAISTITAISKGRSIGTIDKPDASESSEKCEKRTQAQADLGEIDVVSFHLKIKDGSAVVGDKPKKGNEETLKKRYGEGQYQKAKKTFQEALEQWKGKGDELDRRAFHMYEDFRPSVPNGQKGWGRKGQLNLDSVRSAIAGG
;
A
#
# COMPACT_ATOMS: atom_id res chain seq x y z
N MET A 1 61.49 45.99 4.50
CA MET A 1 60.77 47.00 5.30
C MET A 1 59.30 46.59 5.35
N ALA A 2 58.76 46.44 6.57
CA ALA A 2 57.35 46.27 7.01
C ALA A 2 56.51 45.17 6.31
N ALA A 3 56.00 44.08 6.90
CA ALA A 3 55.58 43.69 8.26
C ALA A 3 54.42 44.51 8.86
N HIS A 4 53.19 43.94 8.83
CA HIS A 4 52.03 44.13 9.72
C HIS A 4 51.02 43.01 9.33
N ARG A 5 50.62 41.97 10.08
CA ARG A 5 50.17 41.78 11.48
C ARG A 5 48.93 42.60 11.87
N TYR A 6 47.76 41.94 11.97
CA TYR A 6 46.86 41.78 13.14
C TYR A 6 45.53 41.13 12.68
N ALA A 7 45.14 39.95 13.19
CA ALA A 7 44.13 39.70 14.24
C ALA A 7 42.68 40.06 13.80
N GLY A 8 41.65 39.22 13.89
CA GLY A 8 41.31 38.23 14.92
C GLY A 8 40.09 38.76 15.69
N ASN A 9 38.92 38.10 15.59
CA ASN A 9 37.88 37.92 16.62
C ASN A 9 36.52 37.50 16.03
N HIS A 10 36.03 36.34 16.47
CA HIS A 10 34.81 36.10 17.29
C HIS A 10 33.53 35.95 16.44
N GLU A 11 32.98 34.75 16.31
CA GLU A 11 32.13 34.03 17.29
C GLU A 11 30.67 34.47 17.15
N GLU A 12 29.84 33.61 16.54
CA GLU A 12 28.52 33.33 17.10
C GLU A 12 28.02 31.96 16.60
N GLN A 13 27.96 31.02 17.55
CA GLN A 13 27.12 29.84 17.48
C GLN A 13 25.66 30.27 17.69
N VAL A 14 24.73 29.73 16.91
CA VAL A 14 23.36 29.55 17.38
C VAL A 14 22.92 28.11 17.06
N ALA A 15 22.95 27.28 18.10
CA ALA A 15 22.15 26.08 18.22
C ALA A 15 20.94 26.41 19.11
N ASN A 16 19.74 25.98 18.69
CA ASN A 16 18.63 25.47 19.50
C ASN A 16 17.38 25.43 18.59
N ASP A 17 16.82 24.26 18.29
CA ASP A 17 16.08 23.33 19.16
C ASP A 17 14.59 23.71 19.30
N SER A 18 13.77 22.66 19.32
CA SER A 18 12.37 22.60 19.77
C SER A 18 11.26 23.12 18.85
N GLY A 19 10.49 22.17 18.31
CA GLY A 19 9.23 22.46 17.64
C GLY A 19 8.35 21.25 17.30
N ARG A 20 8.32 20.21 18.15
CA ARG A 20 7.28 19.16 18.11
C ARG A 20 5.90 19.81 18.21
N GLN A 21 5.05 19.67 17.18
CA GLN A 21 3.62 19.94 17.32
C GLN A 21 2.83 18.62 17.45
N ALA A 22 2.51 18.34 18.71
CA ALA A 22 1.58 17.31 19.12
C ALA A 22 0.13 17.76 18.87
N CYS A 23 -0.65 16.76 18.50
CA CYS A 23 -2.10 16.69 18.56
C CYS A 23 -2.68 17.22 19.88
N THR A 24 -3.64 18.13 19.80
CA THR A 24 -4.53 18.47 20.92
C THR A 24 -5.98 18.14 20.53
N ALA A 25 -6.54 17.20 21.29
CA ALA A 25 -7.96 16.91 21.31
C ALA A 25 -8.61 17.84 22.35
N SER A 26 -9.60 18.64 21.94
CA SER A 26 -10.47 19.37 22.85
C SER A 26 -11.87 18.75 22.83
N SER A 27 -12.16 18.05 23.92
CA SER A 27 -13.50 17.65 24.34
C SER A 27 -14.09 18.78 25.20
N SER A 28 -15.24 19.32 24.80
CA SER A 28 -16.08 20.12 25.68
C SER A 28 -17.52 19.62 25.60
N LYS A 29 -17.94 18.92 26.65
CA LYS A 29 -19.34 18.59 26.97
C LYS A 29 -20.14 19.86 27.24
N SER A 30 -21.37 19.92 26.75
CA SER A 30 -22.48 20.68 27.34
C SER A 30 -23.81 20.08 26.89
N ALA A 31 -24.70 19.82 27.84
CA ALA A 31 -26.08 19.32 27.70
C ALA A 31 -26.93 20.02 28.79
N PRO A 32 -28.27 19.91 28.84
CA PRO A 32 -29.30 19.69 27.81
C PRO A 32 -30.47 20.71 27.90
N ARG A 33 -31.43 20.69 26.97
CA ARG A 33 -32.75 21.36 27.14
C ARG A 33 -33.92 20.40 26.80
N LYS A 34 -34.91 20.35 27.69
CA LYS A 34 -36.13 19.51 27.69
C LYS A 34 -37.30 20.20 26.98
N THR A 35 -38.16 19.43 26.32
CA THR A 35 -39.64 19.58 26.19
C THR A 35 -40.22 18.20 25.77
N SER A 36 -40.78 17.38 26.67
CA SER A 36 -42.21 17.24 27.08
C SER A 36 -43.19 16.74 26.00
N GLY A 37 -43.74 15.53 26.21
CA GLY A 37 -44.92 15.00 25.48
C GLY A 37 -45.26 13.51 25.72
N THR A 38 -45.92 13.23 26.85
CA THR A 38 -47.09 12.30 27.07
C THR A 38 -47.10 10.80 26.64
N LYS A 39 -46.75 9.92 27.60
CA LYS A 39 -47.43 8.73 28.21
C LYS A 39 -48.61 7.97 27.50
N ARG A 40 -48.47 6.63 27.35
CA ARG A 40 -49.34 5.48 27.86
C ARG A 40 -48.67 4.13 27.43
N LYS A 41 -48.14 3.29 28.35
CA LYS A 41 -48.72 2.13 29.12
C LYS A 41 -48.99 0.88 28.25
N ALA A 42 -48.66 -0.38 28.54
CA ALA A 42 -47.75 -1.14 29.43
C ALA A 42 -47.89 -2.65 29.06
N ALA A 43 -46.90 -3.50 29.41
CA ALA A 43 -46.94 -4.95 29.75
C ALA A 43 -45.70 -5.67 29.16
N GLU A 44 -44.64 -5.90 29.96
CA GLU A 44 -44.34 -7.12 30.73
C GLU A 44 -44.15 -8.40 29.91
N THR A 45 -42.89 -8.85 29.72
CA THR A 45 -42.48 -10.22 30.10
C THR A 45 -40.94 -10.39 30.22
N LYS A 46 -40.51 -10.67 31.46
CA LYS A 46 -39.40 -11.50 31.98
C LYS A 46 -38.26 -11.96 31.04
N THR A 47 -37.02 -11.61 31.43
CA THR A 47 -35.76 -12.34 31.19
C THR A 47 -35.70 -13.64 32.03
N PRO A 48 -34.91 -14.66 31.64
CA PRO A 48 -33.52 -14.74 32.13
C PRO A 48 -32.47 -15.27 31.13
N ALA A 49 -31.22 -15.04 31.49
CA ALA A 49 -30.00 -15.27 30.75
C ALA A 49 -29.61 -16.75 30.54
N THR A 50 -29.02 -17.07 29.37
CA THR A 50 -28.18 -18.27 29.20
C THR A 50 -27.06 -18.07 28.16
N LYS A 51 -25.82 -18.04 28.65
CA LYS A 51 -24.64 -18.82 28.20
C LYS A 51 -24.33 -18.91 26.68
N LYS A 52 -23.27 -18.20 26.28
CA LYS A 52 -22.12 -18.63 25.46
C LYS A 52 -22.38 -19.73 24.41
N GLN A 53 -22.40 -19.38 23.13
CA GLN A 53 -21.89 -20.30 22.10
C GLN A 53 -21.25 -19.57 20.91
N LYS A 54 -20.09 -20.11 20.56
CA LYS A 54 -19.10 -19.73 19.55
C LYS A 54 -19.60 -20.25 18.20
N THR A 55 -19.81 -19.37 17.22
CA THR A 55 -20.07 -19.77 15.84
C THR A 55 -19.05 -19.16 14.89
N GLN A 56 -18.48 -20.06 14.09
CA GLN A 56 -17.40 -19.83 13.14
C GLN A 56 -17.91 -19.06 11.92
N PRO A 57 -17.06 -18.27 11.23
CA PRO A 57 -17.45 -17.65 9.97
C PRO A 57 -17.58 -18.71 8.88
N SER A 58 -18.81 -18.86 8.39
CA SER A 58 -19.17 -19.66 7.23
C SER A 58 -18.46 -19.15 5.98
N LYS A 59 -17.73 -20.05 5.32
CA LYS A 59 -17.28 -19.94 3.94
C LYS A 59 -18.50 -19.79 3.04
N VAL A 60 -18.74 -18.60 2.51
CA VAL A 60 -19.54 -18.44 1.29
C VAL A 60 -18.54 -18.50 0.13
N ARG A 61 -18.62 -19.58 -0.63
CA ARG A 61 -17.97 -19.74 -1.93
C ARG A 61 -19.02 -19.35 -2.96
N ASP A 62 -18.97 -18.12 -3.45
CA ASP A 62 -19.68 -17.75 -4.67
C ASP A 62 -18.83 -18.23 -5.85
N GLU A 63 -19.29 -19.32 -6.46
CA GLU A 63 -18.95 -19.72 -7.83
C GLU A 63 -19.94 -19.02 -8.74
N ASP A 64 -19.49 -17.99 -9.46
CA ASP A 64 -20.18 -17.47 -10.63
C ASP A 64 -19.10 -17.10 -11.66
N ASP A 65 -18.70 -18.11 -12.43
CA ASP A 65 -18.00 -17.97 -13.70
C ASP A 65 -19.07 -17.88 -14.78
N VAL A 66 -19.49 -16.64 -15.09
CA VAL A 66 -20.26 -16.35 -16.30
C VAL A 66 -19.41 -15.41 -17.15
N ASN A 67 -18.85 -16.00 -18.19
CA ASN A 67 -18.21 -15.34 -19.31
C ASN A 67 -19.26 -14.51 -20.07
N ASP A 68 -19.34 -13.21 -19.79
CA ASP A 68 -20.11 -12.25 -20.57
C ASP A 68 -19.21 -11.67 -21.66
N GLU A 69 -19.26 -12.27 -22.85
CA GLU A 69 -18.72 -11.68 -24.07
C GLU A 69 -19.72 -10.69 -24.64
N SER A 70 -19.65 -9.43 -24.19
CA SER A 70 -20.25 -8.30 -24.88
C SER A 70 -19.18 -7.56 -25.70
N LYS A 71 -19.34 -7.63 -27.03
CA LYS A 71 -18.54 -6.94 -28.04
C LYS A 71 -18.91 -5.46 -28.10
N ASP A 72 -17.92 -4.57 -28.04
CA ASP A 72 -17.89 -3.29 -28.77
C ASP A 72 -16.45 -2.74 -28.88
N GLY A 73 -16.02 -2.47 -30.11
CA GLY A 73 -15.05 -1.43 -30.48
C GLY A 73 -13.55 -1.64 -30.19
N ASP A 74 -12.83 -2.27 -31.13
CA ASP A 74 -11.46 -1.97 -31.63
C ASP A 74 -10.29 -1.55 -30.69
N ASN A 75 -10.40 -1.72 -29.36
CA ASN A 75 -9.31 -1.53 -28.38
C ASN A 75 -9.22 -2.68 -27.35
N ALA A 76 -9.84 -3.83 -27.68
CA ALA A 76 -9.91 -4.98 -26.78
C ALA A 76 -8.56 -5.70 -26.59
N SER A 77 -7.59 -5.51 -27.50
CA SER A 77 -6.30 -6.20 -27.40
C SER A 77 -5.47 -5.71 -26.21
N ASP A 78 -5.60 -4.46 -25.78
CA ASP A 78 -4.67 -3.81 -24.83
C ASP A 78 -5.29 -3.56 -23.44
N SER A 79 -6.45 -4.16 -23.14
CA SER A 79 -7.09 -4.07 -21.82
C SER A 79 -7.06 -5.41 -21.08
N ILE A 80 -6.75 -5.38 -19.77
CA ILE A 80 -6.70 -6.54 -18.88
C ILE A 80 -7.66 -6.32 -17.71
N THR A 81 -8.64 -7.22 -17.52
CA THR A 81 -9.56 -7.15 -16.38
C THR A 81 -8.95 -7.80 -15.13
N ILE A 82 -8.47 -6.99 -14.19
CA ILE A 82 -7.71 -7.47 -13.04
C ILE A 82 -7.88 -6.58 -11.79
N ASN A 83 -7.64 -7.16 -10.61
CA ASN A 83 -7.60 -6.41 -9.35
C ASN A 83 -6.34 -5.52 -9.28
N ARG A 84 -6.43 -4.39 -8.57
CA ARG A 84 -5.33 -3.44 -8.31
C ARG A 84 -4.11 -4.07 -7.64
N ALA A 85 -4.32 -5.01 -6.72
CA ALA A 85 -3.24 -5.61 -5.92
C ALA A 85 -2.19 -6.39 -6.74
N PRO A 86 -2.56 -7.35 -7.62
CA PRO A 86 -1.59 -8.02 -8.48
C PRO A 86 -0.96 -7.10 -9.54
N VAL A 87 -1.60 -5.96 -9.88
CA VAL A 87 -0.97 -4.91 -10.71
C VAL A 87 0.13 -4.19 -9.96
N LEU A 88 -0.13 -3.74 -8.74
CA LEU A 88 0.88 -3.09 -7.90
C LEU A 88 2.06 -4.03 -7.61
N GLU A 89 1.77 -5.30 -7.33
CA GLU A 89 2.81 -6.31 -7.06
C GLU A 89 3.73 -6.50 -8.27
N LEU A 90 3.18 -6.72 -9.46
CA LEU A 90 3.99 -6.90 -10.67
C LEU A 90 4.76 -5.64 -11.04
N TRP A 91 4.10 -4.47 -11.01
CA TRP A 91 4.74 -3.18 -11.28
C TRP A 91 5.92 -2.93 -10.35
N SER A 92 5.72 -3.08 -9.04
CA SER A 92 6.78 -2.86 -8.05
C SER A 92 7.93 -3.86 -8.20
N SER A 93 7.65 -5.09 -8.65
CA SER A 93 8.68 -6.07 -8.96
C SER A 93 9.53 -5.65 -10.15
N CYS A 94 8.90 -5.12 -11.22
CA CYS A 94 9.61 -4.59 -12.38
C CYS A 94 10.48 -3.37 -12.00
N VAL A 95 9.94 -2.45 -11.20
CA VAL A 95 10.69 -1.27 -10.71
C VAL A 95 11.87 -1.71 -9.82
N ALA A 96 11.66 -2.67 -8.91
CA ALA A 96 12.74 -3.21 -8.07
C ALA A 96 13.89 -3.78 -8.91
N GLN A 97 13.56 -4.57 -9.93
CA GLN A 97 14.55 -5.15 -10.84
C GLN A 97 15.29 -4.10 -11.67
N PHE A 98 14.59 -3.04 -12.06
CA PHE A 98 15.16 -1.94 -12.85
C PHE A 98 16.10 -1.07 -12.03
N LEU A 99 15.69 -0.69 -10.80
CA LEU A 99 16.52 0.11 -9.89
C LEU A 99 17.70 -0.67 -9.32
N HIS A 100 17.53 -1.99 -9.14
CA HIS A 100 18.52 -2.86 -8.53
C HIS A 100 18.81 -4.07 -9.45
N PRO A 101 19.58 -3.91 -10.55
CA PRO A 101 19.78 -4.98 -11.55
C PRO A 101 20.46 -6.24 -11.00
N SER A 102 21.23 -6.13 -9.92
CA SER A 102 21.85 -7.27 -9.24
C SER A 102 20.88 -8.07 -8.36
N LEU A 103 19.66 -7.57 -8.15
CA LEU A 103 18.63 -8.22 -7.35
C LEU A 103 18.05 -9.40 -8.14
N PRO A 104 17.95 -10.61 -7.55
CA PRO A 104 17.27 -11.72 -8.20
C PRO A 104 15.78 -11.42 -8.41
N TRP A 105 15.21 -11.90 -9.51
CA TRP A 105 13.78 -11.72 -9.82
C TRP A 105 12.85 -12.24 -8.70
N SER A 106 13.23 -13.33 -8.02
CA SER A 106 12.49 -13.86 -6.87
C SER A 106 12.43 -12.88 -5.70
N THR A 107 13.51 -12.12 -5.47
CA THR A 107 13.57 -11.05 -4.46
C THR A 107 12.80 -9.82 -4.92
N ALA A 108 12.86 -9.46 -6.20
CA ALA A 108 12.03 -8.40 -6.76
C ALA A 108 10.52 -8.71 -6.60
N LEU A 109 10.09 -9.95 -6.87
CA LEU A 109 8.73 -10.43 -6.62
C LEU A 109 8.35 -10.38 -5.14
N SER A 110 9.29 -10.72 -4.27
CA SER A 110 9.10 -10.62 -2.83
C SER A 110 8.86 -9.18 -2.37
N VAL A 111 9.66 -8.23 -2.88
CA VAL A 111 9.51 -6.79 -2.67
C VAL A 111 8.15 -6.31 -3.16
N GLY A 112 7.76 -6.65 -4.39
CA GLY A 112 6.46 -6.28 -4.92
C GLY A 112 5.30 -6.84 -4.09
N SER A 113 5.41 -8.09 -3.62
CA SER A 113 4.39 -8.72 -2.78
C SER A 113 4.28 -8.04 -1.41
N ALA A 114 5.41 -7.59 -0.85
CA ALA A 114 5.45 -6.82 0.38
C ALA A 114 4.73 -5.47 0.22
N ILE A 115 5.04 -4.71 -0.83
CA ILE A 115 4.41 -3.40 -1.14
C ILE A 115 2.90 -3.54 -1.33
N SER A 116 2.47 -4.54 -2.12
CA SER A 116 1.06 -4.83 -2.32
C SER A 116 0.34 -5.19 -1.01
N THR A 117 0.99 -5.99 -0.16
CA THR A 117 0.47 -6.33 1.18
C THR A 117 0.33 -5.09 2.06
N ILE A 118 1.37 -4.25 2.15
CA ILE A 118 1.36 -3.03 2.98
C ILE A 118 0.23 -2.11 2.54
N THR A 119 0.09 -1.91 1.23
CA THR A 119 -0.95 -1.06 0.63
C THR A 119 -2.35 -1.62 0.88
N ALA A 120 -2.54 -2.94 0.75
CA ALA A 120 -3.82 -3.58 1.04
C ALA A 120 -4.22 -3.46 2.52
N ILE A 121 -3.27 -3.62 3.45
CA ILE A 121 -3.50 -3.43 4.89
C ILE A 121 -3.86 -1.98 5.19
N SER A 122 -3.08 -1.03 4.66
CA SER A 122 -3.34 0.41 4.83
C SER A 122 -4.72 0.79 4.31
N LYS A 123 -5.09 0.30 3.11
CA LYS A 123 -6.40 0.57 2.53
C LYS A 123 -7.53 -0.06 3.34
N GLY A 124 -7.38 -1.31 3.78
CA GLY A 124 -8.35 -2.00 4.62
C GLY A 124 -8.61 -1.26 5.94
N ARG A 125 -7.57 -0.67 6.56
CA ARG A 125 -7.73 0.19 7.74
C ARG A 125 -8.44 1.50 7.44
N SER A 126 -8.10 2.14 6.32
CA SER A 126 -8.70 3.41 5.90
C SER A 126 -10.20 3.29 5.63
N ILE A 127 -10.66 2.14 5.09
CA ILE A 127 -12.08 1.87 4.83
C ILE A 127 -12.78 1.14 5.99
N GLY A 128 -12.09 0.94 7.12
CA GLY A 128 -12.66 0.35 8.34
C GLY A 128 -12.94 -1.15 8.28
N THR A 129 -12.31 -1.91 7.38
CA THR A 129 -12.46 -3.38 7.34
C THR A 129 -11.32 -4.15 8.00
N ILE A 130 -10.20 -3.48 8.27
CA ILE A 130 -9.11 -4.03 9.09
C ILE A 130 -8.99 -3.13 10.31
N ASP A 131 -9.00 -3.72 11.50
CA ASP A 131 -8.84 -2.97 12.74
C ASP A 131 -7.47 -2.28 12.81
N LYS A 132 -7.46 -1.11 13.43
CA LYS A 132 -6.21 -0.44 13.77
C LYS A 132 -5.57 -1.20 14.94
N PRO A 133 -4.25 -1.41 14.94
CA PRO A 133 -3.58 -1.95 16.12
C PRO A 133 -3.78 -0.99 17.30
N ASP A 134 -3.95 -1.54 18.51
CA ASP A 134 -4.09 -0.76 19.73
C ASP A 134 -2.88 0.18 19.93
N ALA A 135 -3.16 1.44 20.30
CA ALA A 135 -2.14 2.48 20.34
C ALA A 135 -0.96 2.14 21.28
N SER A 136 -1.24 1.49 22.42
CA SER A 136 -0.21 1.06 23.38
C SER A 136 0.63 -0.13 22.91
N GLU A 137 0.07 -1.04 22.12
CA GLU A 137 0.83 -2.15 21.53
C GLU A 137 1.58 -1.75 20.25
N SER A 138 1.35 -0.53 19.75
CA SER A 138 1.83 -0.12 18.42
C SER A 138 3.24 0.49 18.43
N SER A 139 3.58 1.36 19.38
CA SER A 139 4.88 2.05 19.42
C SER A 139 6.01 1.14 19.92
N GLU A 140 5.82 0.49 21.08
CA GLU A 140 6.84 -0.38 21.69
C GLU A 140 7.17 -1.58 20.78
N LYS A 141 6.14 -2.17 20.15
CA LYS A 141 6.32 -3.26 19.19
C LYS A 141 6.96 -2.79 17.90
N CYS A 142 6.71 -1.56 17.46
CA CYS A 142 7.36 -0.98 16.29
C CYS A 142 8.84 -0.75 16.55
N GLU A 143 9.19 -0.13 17.68
CA GLU A 143 10.59 0.11 18.06
C GLU A 143 11.37 -1.20 18.22
N LYS A 144 10.78 -2.19 18.91
CA LYS A 144 11.39 -3.51 19.08
C LYS A 144 11.58 -4.24 17.74
N ARG A 145 10.65 -4.08 16.80
CA ARG A 145 10.78 -4.62 15.43
C ARG A 145 11.87 -3.92 14.64
N THR A 146 11.92 -2.59 14.69
CA THR A 146 12.97 -1.80 14.03
C THR A 146 14.34 -2.22 14.53
N GLN A 147 14.50 -2.39 15.85
CA GLN A 147 15.75 -2.84 16.45
C GLN A 147 16.10 -4.29 16.05
N ALA A 148 15.12 -5.20 16.04
CA ALA A 148 15.33 -6.58 15.60
C ALA A 148 15.62 -6.71 14.09
N GLN A 149 15.34 -5.66 13.31
CA GLN A 149 15.55 -5.60 11.86
C GLN A 149 16.66 -4.61 11.48
N ALA A 150 17.40 -4.07 12.44
CA ALA A 150 18.45 -3.07 12.19
C ALA A 150 19.55 -3.61 11.27
N ASP A 151 19.96 -4.86 11.46
CA ASP A 151 21.05 -5.50 10.71
C ASP A 151 20.61 -6.12 9.37
N LEU A 152 19.34 -5.97 8.98
CA LEU A 152 18.84 -6.46 7.71
C LEU A 152 19.13 -5.46 6.59
N GLY A 153 19.42 -5.98 5.39
CA GLY A 153 19.60 -5.17 4.19
C GLY A 153 18.36 -4.33 3.91
N GLU A 154 18.56 -3.10 3.46
CA GLU A 154 17.50 -2.16 3.11
C GLU A 154 17.40 -2.00 1.59
N ILE A 155 16.18 -1.78 1.11
CA ILE A 155 15.93 -1.48 -0.29
C ILE A 155 14.76 -0.50 -0.40
N ASP A 156 14.95 0.51 -1.25
CA ASP A 156 13.93 1.49 -1.59
C ASP A 156 13.36 1.17 -2.96
N VAL A 157 12.03 0.97 -2.99
CA VAL A 157 11.27 0.67 -4.20
C VAL A 157 9.89 1.30 -4.12
N VAL A 158 9.55 2.12 -5.11
CA VAL A 158 8.24 2.75 -5.26
C VAL A 158 7.90 3.61 -4.02
N SER A 159 8.90 4.29 -3.45
CA SER A 159 8.81 5.07 -2.20
C SER A 159 8.55 4.24 -0.92
N PHE A 160 8.68 2.92 -0.98
CA PHE A 160 8.63 2.04 0.19
C PHE A 160 10.05 1.64 0.60
N HIS A 161 10.37 1.86 1.88
CA HIS A 161 11.62 1.43 2.49
C HIS A 161 11.38 0.04 3.10
N LEU A 162 12.02 -0.99 2.55
CA LEU A 162 11.80 -2.38 2.94
C LEU A 162 13.06 -3.01 3.53
N LYS A 163 12.85 -3.92 4.47
CA LYS A 163 13.89 -4.77 5.04
C LYS A 163 13.93 -6.12 4.33
N ILE A 164 15.12 -6.55 3.93
CA ILE A 164 15.37 -7.79 3.20
C ILE A 164 16.13 -8.75 4.12
N LYS A 165 15.58 -9.95 4.26
CA LYS A 165 16.19 -11.08 4.97
C LYS A 165 16.23 -12.29 4.05
N ASP A 166 17.40 -12.86 3.83
CA ASP A 166 17.61 -14.05 3.01
C ASP A 166 16.95 -13.94 1.61
N GLY A 167 17.07 -12.77 0.97
CA GLY A 167 16.46 -12.48 -0.33
C GLY A 167 14.94 -12.33 -0.32
N SER A 168 14.32 -12.16 0.86
CA SER A 168 12.88 -11.92 1.02
C SER A 168 12.61 -10.62 1.78
N ALA A 169 11.73 -9.78 1.23
CA ALA A 169 11.18 -8.60 1.90
C ALA A 169 10.32 -9.00 3.11
N VAL A 170 10.46 -8.25 4.20
CA VAL A 170 9.77 -8.51 5.47
C VAL A 170 8.63 -7.52 5.63
N VAL A 171 7.43 -8.03 5.94
CA VAL A 171 6.26 -7.20 6.32
C VAL A 171 5.84 -7.56 7.74
N GLY A 172 5.99 -6.60 8.66
CA GLY A 172 5.87 -6.88 10.09
C GLY A 172 6.99 -7.81 10.53
N ASP A 173 6.66 -9.03 10.96
CA ASP A 173 7.64 -10.06 11.36
C ASP A 173 7.73 -11.22 10.35
N LYS A 174 7.01 -11.12 9.22
CA LYS A 174 6.85 -12.23 8.28
C LYS A 174 7.57 -11.95 6.97
N PRO A 175 8.53 -12.81 6.56
CA PRO A 175 9.09 -12.73 5.23
C PRO A 175 8.01 -13.04 4.18
N LYS A 176 7.99 -12.26 3.12
CA LYS A 176 7.16 -12.49 1.94
C LYS A 176 8.01 -13.21 0.92
N LYS A 177 7.59 -14.39 0.46
CA LYS A 177 8.23 -15.03 -0.69
C LYS A 177 7.54 -14.53 -1.96
N GLY A 178 8.33 -14.11 -2.94
CA GLY A 178 7.80 -13.81 -4.27
C GLY A 178 7.18 -15.07 -4.89
N ASN A 179 5.99 -14.94 -5.48
CA ASN A 179 5.32 -16.08 -6.12
C ASN A 179 4.79 -15.68 -7.50
N GLU A 180 5.62 -15.89 -8.52
CA GLU A 180 5.30 -15.60 -9.91
C GLU A 180 4.11 -16.41 -10.42
N GLU A 181 4.00 -17.68 -10.00
CA GLU A 181 2.90 -18.57 -10.39
C GLU A 181 1.55 -18.03 -9.91
N THR A 182 1.52 -17.42 -8.72
CA THR A 182 0.30 -16.79 -8.20
C THR A 182 -0.09 -15.59 -9.05
N LEU A 183 0.87 -14.75 -9.47
CA LEU A 183 0.58 -13.65 -10.40
C LEU A 183 0.06 -14.18 -11.73
N LYS A 184 0.74 -15.17 -12.33
CA LYS A 184 0.28 -15.84 -13.56
C LYS A 184 -1.15 -16.37 -13.45
N LYS A 185 -1.53 -16.96 -12.31
CA LYS A 185 -2.91 -17.40 -12.05
C LYS A 185 -3.91 -16.23 -11.93
N ARG A 186 -3.51 -15.08 -11.41
CA ARG A 186 -4.38 -13.90 -11.26
C ARG A 186 -4.61 -13.14 -12.57
N TYR A 187 -3.58 -13.07 -13.42
CA TYR A 187 -3.65 -12.44 -14.74
C TYR A 187 -4.15 -13.39 -15.83
N GLY A 188 -3.82 -14.68 -15.73
CA GLY A 188 -3.73 -15.58 -16.88
C GLY A 188 -2.34 -15.48 -17.53
N GLU A 189 -1.78 -16.60 -17.99
CA GLU A 189 -0.38 -16.66 -18.45
C GLU A 189 -0.08 -15.65 -19.57
N GLY A 190 -0.91 -15.58 -20.60
CA GLY A 190 -0.70 -14.65 -21.73
C GLY A 190 -0.77 -13.18 -21.30
N GLN A 191 -1.76 -12.81 -20.49
CA GLN A 191 -1.93 -11.45 -20.00
C GLN A 191 -0.82 -11.05 -19.01
N TYR A 192 -0.33 -12.01 -18.21
CA TYR A 192 0.80 -11.80 -17.31
C TYR A 192 2.05 -11.42 -18.10
N GLN A 193 2.40 -12.20 -19.12
CA GLN A 193 3.58 -11.93 -19.95
C GLN A 193 3.44 -10.59 -20.68
N LYS A 194 2.24 -10.29 -21.20
CA LYS A 194 1.96 -9.02 -21.86
C LYS A 194 2.13 -7.82 -20.92
N ALA A 195 1.56 -7.87 -19.72
CA ALA A 195 1.69 -6.80 -18.72
C ALA A 195 3.14 -6.63 -18.26
N LYS A 196 3.83 -7.73 -17.93
CA LYS A 196 5.24 -7.73 -17.52
C LYS A 196 6.13 -7.09 -18.59
N LYS A 197 5.98 -7.53 -19.84
CA LYS A 197 6.72 -6.99 -20.98
C LYS A 197 6.46 -5.49 -21.16
N THR A 198 5.19 -5.07 -21.09
CA THR A 198 4.82 -3.66 -21.21
C THR A 198 5.48 -2.80 -20.12
N PHE A 199 5.49 -3.27 -18.86
CA PHE A 199 6.17 -2.56 -17.78
C PHE A 199 7.69 -2.47 -18.00
N GLN A 200 8.32 -3.56 -18.43
CA GLN A 200 9.77 -3.59 -18.68
C GLN A 200 10.16 -2.65 -19.82
N GLU A 201 9.48 -2.74 -20.97
CA GLU A 201 9.75 -1.88 -22.13
C GLU A 201 9.51 -0.40 -21.82
N ALA A 202 8.49 -0.08 -21.03
CA ALA A 202 8.22 1.29 -20.60
C ALA A 202 9.30 1.81 -19.64
N LEU A 203 9.78 0.97 -18.71
CA LEU A 203 10.89 1.31 -17.81
C LEU A 203 12.21 1.49 -18.57
N GLU A 204 12.47 0.69 -19.61
CA GLU A 204 13.66 0.86 -20.46
C GLU A 204 13.65 2.18 -21.23
N GLN A 205 12.46 2.74 -21.51
CA GLN A 205 12.31 4.05 -22.15
C GLN A 205 12.38 5.21 -21.16
N TRP A 206 12.41 4.93 -19.85
CA TRP A 206 12.54 5.95 -18.81
C TRP A 206 13.88 6.69 -18.93
N LYS A 207 13.82 8.02 -18.99
CA LYS A 207 15.01 8.88 -19.16
C LYS A 207 15.47 9.57 -17.87
N GLY A 208 14.68 9.49 -16.80
CA GLY A 208 15.01 10.08 -15.51
C GLY A 208 16.03 9.27 -14.72
N LYS A 209 16.42 9.80 -13.56
CA LYS A 209 17.32 9.08 -12.63
C LYS A 209 16.59 8.02 -11.81
N GLY A 210 17.33 7.08 -11.23
CA GLY A 210 16.77 6.03 -10.36
C GLY A 210 15.97 6.60 -9.17
N ASP A 211 16.52 7.57 -8.46
CA ASP A 211 15.85 8.21 -7.30
C ASP A 211 14.59 9.01 -7.69
N GLU A 212 14.51 9.46 -8.94
CA GLU A 212 13.32 10.11 -9.48
C GLU A 212 12.25 9.07 -9.80
N LEU A 213 12.65 7.94 -10.39
CA LEU A 213 11.76 6.81 -10.63
C LEU A 213 11.18 6.27 -9.33
N ASP A 214 12.00 6.06 -8.29
CA ASP A 214 11.51 5.56 -7.00
C ASP A 214 10.38 6.43 -6.42
N ARG A 215 10.57 7.76 -6.46
CA ARG A 215 9.57 8.74 -5.97
C ARG A 215 8.32 8.84 -6.85
N ARG A 216 8.47 8.65 -8.17
CA ARG A 216 7.37 8.80 -9.13
C ARG A 216 6.60 7.50 -9.39
N ALA A 217 7.22 6.35 -9.20
CA ALA A 217 6.65 5.06 -9.62
C ALA A 217 5.30 4.75 -8.96
N PHE A 218 5.05 5.21 -7.72
CA PHE A 218 3.74 5.01 -7.10
C PHE A 218 2.67 5.88 -7.78
N HIS A 219 2.99 7.13 -8.07
CA HIS A 219 2.10 8.07 -8.77
C HIS A 219 1.78 7.58 -10.18
N MET A 220 2.78 7.11 -10.94
CA MET A 220 2.58 6.46 -12.24
C MET A 220 1.58 5.32 -12.13
N TYR A 221 1.73 4.46 -11.11
CA TYR A 221 0.78 3.39 -10.84
C TYR A 221 -0.64 3.93 -10.55
N GLU A 222 -0.78 5.03 -9.81
CA GLU A 222 -2.09 5.62 -9.55
C GLU A 222 -2.82 6.09 -10.81
N ASP A 223 -2.06 6.49 -11.85
CA ASP A 223 -2.59 6.95 -13.12
C ASP A 223 -3.07 5.79 -14.01
N PHE A 224 -2.34 4.67 -14.06
CA PHE A 224 -2.72 3.53 -14.91
C PHE A 224 -3.46 2.39 -14.19
N ARG A 225 -3.55 2.40 -12.85
CA ARG A 225 -4.15 1.28 -12.09
C ARG A 225 -5.57 0.95 -12.55
N PRO A 226 -6.00 -0.32 -12.36
CA PRO A 226 -7.37 -0.72 -12.69
C PRO A 226 -8.45 0.22 -12.15
N SER A 227 -9.35 0.65 -13.03
CA SER A 227 -10.50 1.48 -12.65
C SER A 227 -11.53 0.64 -11.89
N VAL A 228 -11.77 0.98 -10.61
CA VAL A 228 -12.78 0.33 -9.75
C VAL A 228 -13.51 1.39 -8.93
N PRO A 229 -14.73 1.08 -8.42
CA PRO A 229 -15.49 2.01 -7.59
C PRO A 229 -14.71 2.53 -6.38
N ASN A 230 -15.03 3.74 -5.92
CA ASN A 230 -14.37 4.32 -4.76
C ASN A 230 -14.82 3.65 -3.44
N GLY A 231 -13.97 3.80 -2.41
CA GLY A 231 -14.25 3.32 -1.05
C GLY A 231 -14.29 1.80 -0.93
N GLN A 232 -15.16 1.31 -0.03
CA GLN A 232 -15.29 -0.11 0.27
C GLN A 232 -15.81 -0.93 -0.93
N LYS A 233 -16.64 -0.32 -1.80
CA LYS A 233 -17.28 -1.01 -2.95
C LYS A 233 -16.29 -1.50 -4.01
N GLY A 234 -15.18 -0.80 -4.22
CA GLY A 234 -14.15 -1.23 -5.17
C GLY A 234 -13.04 -2.04 -4.55
N TRP A 235 -13.02 -2.22 -3.22
CA TRP A 235 -11.97 -2.97 -2.59
C TRP A 235 -12.03 -4.45 -3.00
N GLY A 236 -10.93 -4.97 -3.54
CA GLY A 236 -10.84 -6.34 -4.03
C GLY A 236 -11.57 -6.61 -5.35
N ARG A 237 -12.20 -5.60 -5.96
CA ARG A 237 -12.84 -5.75 -7.28
C ARG A 237 -11.81 -5.75 -8.39
N LYS A 238 -12.16 -6.42 -9.50
CA LYS A 238 -11.43 -6.30 -10.76
C LYS A 238 -11.88 -5.03 -11.48
N GLY A 239 -10.95 -4.40 -12.16
CA GLY A 239 -11.18 -3.26 -13.05
C GLY A 239 -10.39 -3.43 -14.33
N GLN A 240 -10.59 -2.54 -15.29
CA GLN A 240 -9.82 -2.55 -16.54
C GLN A 240 -8.47 -1.86 -16.33
N LEU A 241 -7.38 -2.56 -16.66
CA LEU A 241 -6.03 -2.05 -16.83
C LEU A 241 -5.78 -1.84 -18.32
N ASN A 242 -5.58 -0.59 -18.75
CA ASN A 242 -5.25 -0.25 -20.13
C ASN A 242 -3.72 -0.12 -20.29
N LEU A 243 -3.14 -0.90 -21.21
CA LEU A 243 -1.70 -0.94 -21.44
C LEU A 243 -1.15 0.30 -22.16
N ASP A 244 -1.95 1.03 -22.92
CA ASP A 244 -1.55 2.33 -23.47
C ASP A 244 -1.44 3.40 -22.38
N SER A 245 -2.33 3.35 -21.37
CA SER A 245 -2.24 4.21 -20.20
C SER A 245 -0.95 3.93 -19.41
N VAL A 246 -0.53 2.66 -19.32
CA VAL A 246 0.76 2.28 -18.71
C VAL A 246 1.92 2.93 -19.46
N ARG A 247 1.99 2.76 -20.79
CA ARG A 247 3.05 3.35 -21.62
C ARG A 247 3.10 4.87 -21.46
N SER A 248 1.93 5.51 -21.51
CA SER A 248 1.81 6.97 -21.41
C SER A 248 2.22 7.51 -20.04
N ALA A 249 1.79 6.86 -18.96
CA ALA A 249 2.10 7.29 -17.59
C ALA A 249 3.59 7.20 -17.26
N ILE A 250 4.29 6.19 -17.79
CA ILE A 250 5.72 6.00 -17.55
C ILE A 250 6.56 6.90 -18.46
N ALA A 251 6.19 7.03 -19.74
CA ALA A 251 6.94 7.83 -20.71
C ALA A 251 6.75 9.36 -20.55
N GLY A 252 5.59 9.79 -20.03
CA GLY A 252 5.27 11.19 -19.81
C GLY A 252 5.77 11.77 -18.49
N GLY A 253 6.45 10.96 -17.68
CA GLY A 253 6.96 11.33 -16.36
C GLY A 253 8.33 11.97 -16.36
#